data_AF-A0A178AZE2-F1
#
_entry.id   AF-A0A178AZE2-F1
#
_cell.length_a   1.000
_cell.length_b   1.000
_cell.length_c   1.000
_cell.angle_alpha   90.00
_cell.angle_beta   90.00
_cell.angle_gamma   90.00
#
_symmetry.space_group_name_H-M   'P 1'
#
loop_
_entity.id
_entity.type
_entity.pdbx_description
1 polymer ?
#
loop_
_entity_poly.entity_id
_entity_poly.type
_entity_poly.pdbx_seq_one_letter_code
_entity_poly.pdbx_strand_id
1 'polypeptide(L)'
;MKTSVTVVALLSAVTALPTAVVGAAAEGQGAIIFTEPERKGDSAMIPGNAWCTDLSNIFGNFNGRVRSMVVEKGFPNFINKGCPADGDKYEFGSKDLTLAVGKLPEWLDQKIHSVYCV
;
A
#
# COMPACT_ATOMS: atom_id res chain seq x y z
N MET A 1 -2.99 41.04 38.13
CA MET A 1 -3.21 40.79 36.68
C MET A 1 -2.57 39.45 36.34
N LYS A 2 -3.38 38.44 35.96
CA LYS A 2 -2.90 37.15 35.44
C LYS A 2 -3.70 36.87 34.17
N THR A 3 -3.02 36.93 33.03
CA THR A 3 -3.61 36.67 31.71
C THR A 3 -3.20 35.25 31.32
N SER A 4 -4.15 34.32 31.36
CA SER A 4 -3.94 32.95 30.89
C SER A 4 -4.32 32.88 29.42
N VAL A 5 -3.37 32.47 28.57
CA VAL A 5 -3.58 32.21 27.15
C VAL A 5 -3.75 30.70 26.97
N THR A 6 -4.95 30.27 26.59
CA THR A 6 -5.25 28.87 26.26
C THR A 6 -5.06 28.68 24.75
N VAL A 7 -3.99 27.98 24.36
CA VAL A 7 -3.75 27.59 22.97
C VAL A 7 -4.53 26.31 22.69
N VAL A 8 -5.63 26.42 21.94
CA VAL A 8 -6.36 25.27 21.40
C VAL A 8 -5.68 24.84 20.11
N ALA A 9 -4.81 23.83 20.19
CA ALA A 9 -4.26 23.18 19.01
C ALA A 9 -5.31 22.24 18.41
N LEU A 10 -5.94 22.64 17.30
CA LEU A 10 -6.72 21.73 16.47
C LEU A 10 -5.76 20.76 15.77
N LEU A 11 -5.73 19.50 16.24
CA LEU A 11 -5.17 18.39 15.45
C LEU A 11 -6.17 17.99 14.37
N SER A 12 -5.98 18.51 13.15
CA SER A 12 -6.67 18.01 11.96
C SER A 12 -6.11 16.65 11.58
N ALA A 13 -6.77 15.57 12.01
CA ALA A 13 -6.49 14.23 11.55
C ALA A 13 -6.95 14.08 10.08
N VAL A 14 -6.06 14.34 9.13
CA VAL A 14 -6.28 14.04 7.72
C VAL A 14 -6.05 12.54 7.52
N THR A 15 -7.09 11.74 7.67
CA THR A 15 -7.07 10.35 7.22
C THR A 15 -7.21 10.35 5.70
N ALA A 16 -6.08 10.31 4.98
CA ALA A 16 -6.09 10.13 3.53
C ALA A 16 -6.68 8.76 3.21
N LEU A 17 -7.95 8.75 2.79
CA LEU A 17 -8.62 7.56 2.28
C LEU A 17 -8.03 7.20 0.91
N PRO A 18 -7.81 5.90 0.63
CA PRO A 18 -7.34 5.47 -0.69
C PRO A 18 -8.44 5.68 -1.74
N THR A 19 -8.05 6.21 -2.91
CA THR A 19 -8.96 6.46 -4.04
C THR A 19 -9.09 5.20 -4.90
N ALA A 20 -10.31 4.70 -5.09
CA ALA A 20 -10.58 3.67 -6.10
C ALA A 20 -10.49 4.29 -7.50
N VAL A 21 -9.76 3.66 -8.42
CA VAL A 21 -9.60 4.16 -9.79
C VAL A 21 -9.95 3.02 -10.73
N VAL A 22 -10.94 3.23 -11.59
CA VAL A 22 -11.41 2.22 -12.54
C VAL A 22 -10.44 2.16 -13.72
N GLY A 23 -9.43 1.30 -13.63
CA GLY A 23 -8.50 0.96 -14.71
C GLY A 23 -8.73 -0.46 -15.21
N ALA A 24 -8.49 -0.71 -16.50
CA ALA A 24 -8.57 -2.05 -17.08
C ALA A 24 -7.33 -2.87 -16.66
N ALA A 25 -7.54 -3.85 -15.78
CA ALA A 25 -6.51 -4.79 -15.34
C ALA A 25 -6.03 -5.66 -16.52
N ALA A 26 -4.71 -5.88 -16.63
CA ALA A 26 -4.20 -7.00 -17.42
C ALA A 26 -4.43 -8.31 -16.64
N GLU A 27 -4.89 -9.36 -17.33
CA GLU A 27 -5.17 -10.66 -16.70
C GLU A 27 -3.93 -11.21 -15.96
N GLY A 28 -4.06 -11.50 -14.66
CA GLY A 28 -3.00 -12.08 -13.83
C GLY A 28 -2.08 -11.08 -13.11
N GLN A 29 -2.25 -9.77 -13.29
CA GLN A 29 -1.57 -8.75 -12.48
C GLN A 29 -2.32 -8.56 -11.15
N GLY A 30 -1.63 -8.81 -10.03
CA GLY A 30 -2.22 -8.59 -8.70
C GLY A 30 -2.04 -7.15 -8.24
N ALA A 31 -0.83 -6.62 -8.36
CA ALA A 31 -0.51 -5.27 -7.93
C ALA A 31 0.62 -4.64 -8.74
N ILE A 32 0.71 -3.31 -8.71
CA ILE A 32 1.89 -2.56 -9.13
C ILE A 32 2.32 -1.70 -7.94
N ILE A 33 3.58 -1.83 -7.52
CA ILE A 33 4.18 -1.06 -6.43
C ILE A 33 5.12 0.01 -6.98
N PHE A 34 5.24 1.13 -6.29
CA PHE A 34 6.03 2.28 -6.70
C PHE A 34 6.90 2.79 -5.55
N THR A 35 8.11 3.26 -5.88
CA THR A 35 9.09 3.79 -4.91
C THR A 35 8.90 5.27 -4.58
N GLU A 36 7.98 5.97 -5.26
CA GLU A 36 7.60 7.35 -4.93
C GLU A 36 6.09 7.49 -4.74
N PRO A 37 5.62 8.54 -4.03
CA PRO A 37 4.21 8.87 -3.96
C PRO A 37 3.62 9.19 -5.34
N GLU A 38 2.29 9.15 -5.43
CA GLU A 38 1.48 9.42 -6.60
C GLU A 38 1.78 8.51 -7.80
N ARG A 39 2.20 7.26 -7.54
CA ARG A 39 2.50 6.22 -8.54
C ARG A 39 3.64 6.62 -9.48
N LYS A 40 4.72 7.16 -8.90
CA LYS A 40 5.92 7.63 -9.60
C LYS A 40 7.16 6.82 -9.22
N GLY A 41 8.27 7.13 -9.88
CA GLY A 41 9.56 6.47 -9.65
C GLY A 41 9.60 5.06 -10.22
N ASP A 42 10.51 4.24 -9.69
CA ASP A 42 10.63 2.84 -10.07
C ASP A 42 9.34 2.08 -9.73
N SER A 43 8.90 1.22 -10.65
CA SER A 43 7.73 0.37 -10.48
C SER A 43 8.02 -1.11 -10.68
N ALA A 44 7.29 -1.96 -9.98
CA ALA A 44 7.36 -3.41 -10.13
C ALA A 44 5.95 -4.01 -10.07
N MET A 45 5.73 -5.02 -10.92
CA MET A 45 4.49 -5.76 -10.99
C MET A 45 4.56 -6.98 -10.06
N ILE A 46 3.56 -7.13 -9.20
CA ILE A 46 3.36 -8.29 -8.33
C ILE A 46 2.28 -9.17 -8.97
N PRO A 47 2.58 -10.46 -9.24
CA PRO A 47 1.62 -11.37 -9.85
C PRO A 47 0.49 -11.72 -8.88
N GLY A 48 -0.73 -11.86 -9.41
CA GLY A 48 -1.91 -12.32 -8.68
C GLY A 48 -2.00 -13.85 -8.64
N ASN A 49 -1.02 -14.51 -8.03
CA ASN A 49 -0.87 -15.97 -8.08
C ASN A 49 -0.94 -16.67 -6.71
N ALA A 50 -1.46 -15.99 -5.68
CA ALA A 50 -1.53 -16.51 -4.33
C ALA A 50 -0.16 -16.97 -3.77
N TRP A 51 0.91 -16.24 -4.12
CA TRP A 51 2.26 -16.49 -3.64
C TRP A 51 2.82 -15.31 -2.85
N CYS A 52 3.63 -15.59 -1.83
CA CYS A 52 4.31 -14.55 -1.07
C CYS A 52 5.50 -14.00 -1.86
N THR A 53 5.37 -12.76 -2.32
CA THR A 53 6.45 -12.06 -3.01
C THR A 53 7.30 -11.32 -1.98
N ASP A 54 8.48 -11.86 -1.66
CA ASP A 54 9.49 -11.17 -0.84
C ASP A 54 10.24 -10.14 -1.69
N LEU A 55 10.05 -8.86 -1.35
CA LEU A 55 10.67 -7.75 -2.06
C LEU A 55 12.18 -7.69 -1.83
N SER A 56 12.69 -8.27 -0.74
CA SER A 56 14.13 -8.32 -0.45
C SER A 56 14.89 -9.17 -1.47
N ASN A 57 14.25 -10.23 -1.97
CA ASN A 57 14.88 -11.25 -2.80
C ASN A 57 14.65 -10.98 -4.30
N ILE A 58 13.41 -10.67 -4.68
CA ILE A 58 13.02 -10.55 -6.09
C ILE A 58 13.15 -9.11 -6.59
N PHE A 59 12.93 -8.12 -5.71
CA PHE A 59 12.81 -6.71 -6.07
C PHE A 59 13.64 -5.84 -5.13
N GLY A 60 14.90 -6.18 -4.87
CA GLY A 60 15.70 -5.62 -3.76
C GLY A 60 15.65 -4.09 -3.55
N ASN A 61 15.42 -3.32 -4.63
CA ASN A 61 15.22 -1.86 -4.58
C ASN A 61 13.88 -1.40 -3.99
N PHE A 62 12.91 -2.28 -3.78
CA PHE A 62 11.56 -1.97 -3.29
C PHE A 62 11.37 -2.32 -1.81
N ASN A 63 12.26 -3.14 -1.25
CA ASN A 63 12.18 -3.58 0.15
C ASN A 63 12.24 -2.38 1.12
N GLY A 64 11.16 -2.10 1.84
CA GLY A 64 11.06 -0.93 2.71
C GLY A 64 11.09 0.42 1.96
N ARG A 65 10.80 0.42 0.66
CA ARG A 65 10.85 1.63 -0.18
C ARG A 65 9.55 1.94 -0.91
N VAL A 66 8.55 1.05 -0.84
CA VAL A 66 7.24 1.28 -1.45
C VAL A 66 6.55 2.48 -0.78
N ARG A 67 6.06 3.40 -1.60
CA ARG A 67 5.39 4.66 -1.18
C ARG A 67 3.97 4.80 -1.71
N SER A 68 3.66 4.12 -2.83
CA SER A 68 2.35 4.11 -3.46
C SER A 68 2.13 2.79 -4.20
N MET A 69 0.87 2.43 -4.46
CA MET A 69 0.53 1.17 -5.12
C MET A 69 -0.77 1.26 -5.91
N VAL A 70 -0.90 0.39 -6.90
CA VAL A 70 -2.16 0.06 -7.57
C VAL A 70 -2.42 -1.41 -7.29
N VAL A 71 -3.61 -1.74 -6.81
CA VAL A 71 -4.07 -3.11 -6.58
C VAL A 71 -5.20 -3.37 -7.55
N GLU A 72 -5.04 -4.39 -8.38
CA GLU A 72 -6.05 -4.70 -9.39
C GLU A 72 -7.29 -5.33 -8.77
N LYS A 73 -8.44 -5.10 -9.42
CA LYS A 73 -9.69 -5.74 -9.00
C LYS A 73 -9.53 -7.26 -8.95
N GLY A 74 -10.15 -7.88 -7.94
CA GLY A 74 -10.12 -9.33 -7.78
C GLY A 74 -8.89 -9.84 -7.06
N PHE A 75 -7.88 -8.99 -6.81
CA PHE A 75 -6.61 -9.38 -6.19
C PHE A 75 -6.33 -8.64 -4.88
N PRO A 76 -7.04 -8.93 -3.78
CA PRO A 76 -6.72 -8.33 -2.48
C PRO A 76 -5.27 -8.64 -2.09
N ASN A 77 -4.56 -7.61 -1.68
CA ASN A 77 -3.19 -7.68 -1.20
C ASN A 77 -3.14 -7.76 0.30
N PHE A 78 -2.35 -8.70 0.79
CA PHE A 78 -2.00 -8.80 2.19
C PHE A 78 -0.53 -8.42 2.37
N ILE A 79 -0.29 -7.42 3.22
CA ILE A 79 1.04 -6.89 3.46
C ILE A 79 1.50 -7.30 4.86
N ASN A 80 2.49 -8.19 4.94
CA ASN A 80 3.24 -8.50 6.17
C ASN A 80 4.60 -9.10 5.79
N LYS A 81 5.63 -8.87 6.60
CA LYS A 81 6.98 -9.40 6.38
C LYS A 81 6.96 -10.93 6.35
N GLY A 82 7.32 -11.52 5.21
CA GLY A 82 7.38 -12.97 5.02
C GLY A 82 6.01 -13.66 4.83
N CYS A 83 4.93 -12.89 4.65
CA CYS A 83 3.55 -13.38 4.48
C CYS A 83 3.20 -14.59 5.36
N PRO A 84 3.33 -14.49 6.70
CA PRO A 84 3.02 -15.61 7.57
C PRO A 84 1.55 -16.05 7.41
N ALA A 85 1.31 -17.35 7.55
CA ALA A 85 -0.05 -17.92 7.48
C ALA A 85 -0.97 -17.27 8.53
N ASP A 86 -0.42 -17.02 9.71
CA ASP A 86 -1.06 -16.41 10.88
C ASP A 86 -0.42 -15.06 11.22
N GLY A 87 -1.22 -14.08 11.64
CA GLY A 87 -0.77 -12.74 12.04
C GLY A 87 -1.59 -11.61 11.42
N ASP A 88 -1.25 -10.37 11.77
CA ASP A 88 -1.91 -9.19 11.23
C ASP A 88 -1.67 -9.09 9.72
N LYS A 89 -2.75 -9.08 8.95
CA LYS A 89 -2.70 -8.88 7.50
C LYS A 89 -3.42 -7.58 7.18
N TYR A 90 -2.71 -6.66 6.54
CA TYR A 90 -3.33 -5.44 6.04
C TYR A 90 -3.87 -5.69 4.65
N GLU A 91 -5.20 -5.68 4.54
CA GLU A 91 -5.90 -5.85 3.27
C GLU A 91 -5.91 -4.53 2.50
N PHE A 92 -5.34 -4.55 1.30
CA PHE A 92 -5.43 -3.48 0.32
C PHE A 92 -6.01 -4.03 -0.96
N GLY A 93 -7.02 -3.38 -1.52
CA GLY A 93 -7.66 -3.80 -2.76
C GLY A 93 -9.16 -4.02 -2.59
N SER A 94 -9.78 -4.53 -3.64
CA SER A 94 -11.19 -4.90 -3.67
C SER A 94 -11.39 -6.02 -4.68
N LYS A 95 -12.40 -6.87 -4.45
CA LYS A 95 -12.81 -7.87 -5.43
C LYS A 95 -13.42 -7.24 -6.69
N ASP A 96 -14.01 -6.06 -6.54
CA ASP A 96 -14.85 -5.46 -7.57
C ASP A 96 -14.16 -4.29 -8.29
N LEU A 97 -13.15 -3.69 -7.65
CA LEU A 97 -12.56 -2.42 -8.10
C LEU A 97 -11.04 -2.43 -7.98
N THR A 98 -10.39 -1.79 -8.94
CA THR A 98 -8.97 -1.45 -8.86
C THR A 98 -8.79 -0.31 -7.87
N LEU A 99 -7.90 -0.50 -6.90
CA LEU A 99 -7.57 0.47 -5.86
C LEU A 99 -6.25 1.13 -6.18
N ALA A 100 -6.21 2.46 -6.32
CA ALA A 100 -4.97 3.18 -6.60
C ALA A 100 -4.62 4.11 -5.44
N VAL A 101 -3.69 3.66 -4.62
CA VAL A 101 -3.23 4.38 -3.43
C VAL A 101 -2.09 5.31 -3.84
N GLY A 102 -2.39 6.61 -3.97
CA GLY A 102 -1.39 7.64 -4.31
C GLY A 102 -0.37 7.86 -3.19
N LYS A 103 -0.76 7.73 -1.93
CA LYS A 103 0.15 7.82 -0.80
C LYS A 103 -0.22 6.79 0.25
N LEU A 104 0.73 5.95 0.64
CA LEU A 104 0.53 5.01 1.73
C LEU A 104 0.36 5.74 3.06
N PRO A 105 -0.47 5.21 3.97
CA PRO A 105 -0.59 5.77 5.31
C PRO A 105 0.75 5.63 6.06
N GLU A 106 1.04 6.56 6.98
CA GLU A 106 2.34 6.65 7.67
C GLU A 106 2.75 5.37 8.42
N TRP A 107 1.77 4.61 8.90
CA TRP A 107 2.02 3.34 9.55
C TRP A 107 2.52 2.24 8.60
N LEU A 108 2.36 2.41 7.28
CA LEU A 108 2.73 1.46 6.23
C LEU A 108 3.79 1.99 5.24
N ASP A 109 3.87 3.30 5.06
CA ASP A 109 4.83 3.96 4.16
C ASP A 109 6.26 3.47 4.47
N GLN A 110 6.98 3.00 3.44
CA GLN A 110 8.34 2.45 3.56
C GLN A 110 8.49 1.23 4.50
N LYS A 111 7.39 0.53 4.83
CA LYS A 111 7.42 -0.65 5.72
C LYS A 111 6.98 -1.95 5.05
N ILE A 112 6.76 -1.90 3.73
CA ILE A 112 6.37 -3.06 2.93
C ILE A 112 7.62 -3.87 2.59
N HIS A 113 7.66 -5.12 3.06
CA HIS A 113 8.74 -6.07 2.81
C HIS A 113 8.30 -7.27 1.97
N SER A 114 7.02 -7.62 2.03
CA SER A 114 6.45 -8.71 1.23
C SER A 114 5.00 -8.40 0.89
N VAL A 115 4.55 -8.92 -0.25
CA VAL A 115 3.19 -8.73 -0.77
C VAL A 115 2.64 -10.07 -1.19
N TYR A 116 1.39 -10.34 -0.82
CA TYR A 116 0.65 -11.53 -1.21
C TYR A 116 -0.65 -11.11 -1.91
N CYS A 117 -0.75 -11.37 -3.22
CA CYS A 117 -1.91 -11.08 -4.05
C CYS A 117 -2.71 -12.37 -4.27
N VAL A 118 -4.01 -12.40 -3.97
CA VAL A 118 -4.85 -13.63 -4.08
C VAL A 118 -5.87 -13.54 -5.18
#